data_AF-A0A8S9MGN5-F1
#
_entry.id   AF-A0A8S9MGN5-F1
#
_cell.length_a   1.000
_cell.length_b   1.000
_cell.length_c   1.000
_cell.angle_alpha   90.00
_cell.angle_beta   90.00
_cell.angle_gamma   90.00
#
_symmetry.space_group_name_H-M   'P 1'
#
loop_
_entity.id
_entity.type
_entity.pdbx_description
1 polymer ?
#
loop_
_entity_poly.entity_id
_entity_poly.type
_entity_poly.pdbx_seq_one_letter_code
_entity_poly.pdbx_strand_id
1 'polypeptide(L)'
;MTTSIFSGVVAPPTLRVRSVFTPAANPATDRGSMASPSGAPKWAQKTITLPPQRRGCHLITPMIVKEIRQDLSGFNCGLAHVFLQHTSASLTINENYDPDVQADTETFLNTIVPEGRSAPWRHTMEGPDDMPAHIKSSMFGCQLTIPITKGKLSMGTWQGIWLCEHRDAPTARKVVVTLNGI
;
A
#
# COMPACT_ATOMS: atom_id res chain seq x y z
N MET A 1 -7.42 -60.81 9.12
CA MET A 1 -7.53 -59.86 7.99
C MET A 1 -7.64 -58.47 8.59
N THR A 2 -6.53 -57.73 8.74
CA THR A 2 -6.13 -56.62 7.85
C THR A 2 -7.29 -55.66 7.56
N THR A 3 -7.22 -54.38 7.90
CA THR A 3 -6.49 -53.40 7.09
C THR A 3 -6.18 -52.13 7.90
N SER A 4 -4.90 -51.76 7.95
CA SER A 4 -4.42 -50.46 8.44
C SER A 4 -4.56 -49.44 7.32
N ILE A 5 -5.24 -48.32 7.59
CA ILE A 5 -5.37 -47.19 6.65
C ILE A 5 -4.40 -46.11 7.13
N PHE A 6 -3.13 -46.20 6.69
CA PHE A 6 -2.22 -45.06 6.76
C PHE A 6 -2.60 -44.07 5.66
N SER A 7 -3.30 -43.00 6.04
CA SER A 7 -3.50 -41.84 5.17
C SER A 7 -2.18 -41.07 5.10
N GLY A 8 -1.64 -40.92 3.89
CA GLY A 8 -0.38 -40.25 3.62
C GLY A 8 -0.36 -38.81 4.13
N VAL A 9 0.66 -38.48 4.92
CA VAL A 9 0.98 -37.11 5.31
C VAL A 9 1.55 -36.40 4.07
N VAL A 10 0.75 -35.52 3.45
CA VAL A 10 1.24 -34.64 2.38
C VAL A 10 2.21 -33.65 3.01
N ALA A 11 3.47 -33.67 2.60
CA ALA A 11 4.47 -32.72 3.09
C ALA A 11 4.02 -31.29 2.75
N PRO A 12 4.11 -30.34 3.70
CA PRO A 12 3.72 -28.96 3.44
C PRO A 12 4.59 -28.38 2.31
N PRO A 13 4.02 -27.52 1.45
CA PRO A 13 4.79 -26.90 0.37
C PRO A 13 6.01 -26.17 0.95
N THR A 14 7.18 -26.45 0.39
CA THR A 14 8.43 -25.82 0.81
C THR A 14 8.37 -24.32 0.53
N LEU A 15 8.51 -23.51 1.57
CA LEU A 15 8.58 -22.05 1.47
C LEU A 15 9.79 -21.67 0.60
N ARG A 16 9.55 -21.12 -0.59
CA ARG A 16 10.60 -20.62 -1.48
C ARG A 16 10.95 -19.18 -1.11
N VAL A 17 12.03 -18.98 -0.36
CA VAL A 17 12.60 -17.65 -0.08
C VAL A 17 13.61 -17.28 -1.18
N ARG A 18 13.43 -16.13 -1.82
CA ARG A 18 14.42 -15.55 -2.75
C ARG A 18 14.92 -14.23 -2.17
N SER A 19 16.16 -14.21 -1.66
CA SER A 19 16.81 -12.94 -1.30
C SER A 19 17.17 -12.17 -2.56
N VAL A 20 16.75 -10.90 -2.64
CA VAL A 20 17.12 -9.99 -3.74
C VAL A 20 18.47 -9.31 -3.46
N PHE A 21 18.90 -9.27 -2.21
CA PHE A 21 20.16 -8.66 -1.78
C PHE A 21 20.85 -9.54 -0.74
N THR A 22 21.93 -10.17 -1.14
CA THR A 22 22.90 -10.78 -0.23
C THR A 22 24.11 -9.85 -0.23
N PRO A 23 24.54 -9.32 0.92
CA PRO A 23 25.84 -8.65 1.00
C PRO A 23 26.89 -9.61 0.44
N ALA A 24 27.77 -9.15 -0.44
CA ALA A 24 28.88 -9.98 -0.90
C ALA A 24 29.59 -10.55 0.33
N ALA A 25 29.67 -11.87 0.45
CA ALA A 25 30.48 -12.50 1.47
C ALA A 25 31.90 -11.93 1.33
N ASN A 26 32.48 -11.43 2.43
CA ASN A 26 33.81 -10.84 2.45
C ASN A 26 34.79 -11.73 1.66
N PRO A 27 35.33 -11.30 0.51
CA PRO A 27 36.40 -12.02 -0.13
C PRO A 27 37.67 -11.56 0.58
N ALA A 28 38.08 -12.30 1.60
CA ALA A 28 39.51 -12.48 1.75
C ALA A 28 39.97 -13.12 0.43
N THR A 29 40.81 -12.40 -0.31
CA THR A 29 41.49 -12.78 -1.55
C THR A 29 40.60 -13.01 -2.78
N ASP A 30 40.32 -11.95 -3.55
CA ASP A 30 40.50 -12.01 -5.01
C ASP A 30 40.71 -10.61 -5.61
N ARG A 31 41.89 -10.36 -6.19
CA ARG A 31 42.22 -9.12 -6.90
C ARG A 31 41.80 -9.30 -8.36
N GLY A 32 40.59 -8.89 -8.72
CA GLY A 32 40.21 -8.88 -10.14
C GLY A 32 38.76 -8.63 -10.53
N SER A 33 37.81 -8.46 -9.60
CA SER A 33 36.41 -8.27 -9.98
C SER A 33 35.99 -6.79 -9.88
N MET A 34 35.70 -6.16 -11.04
CA MET A 34 34.94 -4.91 -11.11
C MET A 34 33.46 -5.17 -10.76
N ALA A 35 33.20 -5.60 -9.53
CA ALA A 35 31.87 -5.45 -8.97
C ALA A 35 31.64 -3.95 -8.75
N SER A 36 30.75 -3.33 -9.53
CA SER A 36 30.25 -1.99 -9.23
C SER A 36 29.86 -1.95 -7.75
N PRO A 37 30.26 -0.92 -6.99
CA PRO A 37 29.90 -0.83 -5.59
C PRO A 37 28.37 -0.90 -5.50
N SER A 38 27.86 -1.79 -4.64
CA SER A 38 26.45 -1.80 -4.26
C SER A 38 26.02 -0.36 -3.96
N GLY A 39 25.00 0.15 -4.66
CA GLY A 39 24.65 1.57 -4.65
C GLY A 39 24.58 2.13 -3.24
N ALA A 40 25.14 3.33 -3.03
CA ALA A 40 25.01 4.03 -1.75
C ALA A 40 23.52 4.23 -1.41
N PRO A 41 23.16 4.27 -0.12
CA PRO A 41 21.79 4.60 0.28
C PRO A 41 21.32 5.92 -0.32
N LYS A 42 20.13 5.92 -0.92
CA LYS A 42 19.49 7.05 -1.56
C LYS A 42 18.15 7.33 -0.89
N TRP A 43 17.75 8.59 -0.97
CA TRP A 43 16.43 9.06 -0.58
C TRP A 43 15.87 9.91 -1.70
N ALA A 44 14.57 9.77 -1.97
CA ALA A 44 13.82 10.67 -2.82
C ALA A 44 12.48 10.95 -2.15
N GLN A 45 11.96 12.17 -2.26
CA GLN A 45 10.66 12.51 -1.71
C GLN A 45 9.89 13.40 -2.67
N LYS A 46 8.60 13.10 -2.84
CA LYS A 46 7.71 13.85 -3.73
C LYS A 46 6.33 14.01 -3.10
N THR A 47 5.77 15.21 -3.21
CA THR A 47 4.38 15.47 -2.84
C THR A 47 3.52 15.45 -4.09
N ILE A 48 2.51 14.59 -4.10
CA ILE A 48 1.58 14.39 -5.20
C ILE A 48 0.22 14.95 -4.77
N THR A 49 -0.41 15.73 -5.65
CA THR A 49 -1.81 16.16 -5.46
C THR A 49 -2.70 15.30 -6.34
N LEU A 50 -3.53 14.47 -5.70
CA LEU A 50 -4.57 13.68 -6.35
C LEU A 50 -5.80 14.56 -6.58
N PRO A 51 -6.43 14.49 -7.77
CA PRO A 51 -7.69 15.20 -8.00
C PRO A 51 -8.76 14.71 -7.01
N PRO A 52 -9.75 15.56 -6.67
CA PRO A 52 -10.88 15.12 -5.87
C PRO A 52 -11.51 13.86 -6.47
N GLN A 53 -11.71 12.84 -5.66
CA GLN A 53 -12.47 11.65 -6.02
C GLN A 53 -13.84 11.76 -5.40
N ARG A 54 -14.90 11.23 -6.01
CA ARG A 54 -16.18 11.08 -5.29
C ARG A 54 -15.98 10.19 -4.05
N ARG A 55 -16.90 10.21 -3.10
CA ARG A 55 -16.91 9.24 -2.00
C ARG A 55 -16.80 7.79 -2.49
N GLY A 56 -16.04 6.97 -1.77
CA GLY A 56 -15.79 5.56 -2.04
C GLY A 56 -14.31 5.20 -2.09
N CYS A 57 -14.03 3.94 -2.45
CA CYS A 57 -12.67 3.44 -2.65
C CYS A 57 -12.24 3.58 -4.12
N HIS A 58 -11.02 4.03 -4.37
CA HIS A 58 -10.50 4.30 -5.72
C HIS A 58 -9.09 3.76 -5.91
N LEU A 59 -8.86 2.98 -6.97
CA LEU A 59 -7.53 2.55 -7.36
C LEU A 59 -6.67 3.73 -7.85
N ILE A 60 -5.68 4.14 -7.06
CA ILE A 60 -4.78 5.26 -7.37
C ILE A 60 -3.36 4.84 -7.76
N THR A 61 -3.06 3.54 -7.78
CA THR A 61 -1.74 2.99 -8.16
C THR A 61 -1.17 3.62 -9.44
N PRO A 62 -1.92 3.73 -10.56
CA PRO A 62 -1.37 4.29 -11.79
C PRO A 62 -0.95 5.75 -11.64
N MET A 63 -1.69 6.55 -10.84
CA MET A 63 -1.37 7.95 -10.59
C MET A 63 -0.08 8.08 -9.77
N ILE A 64 0.03 7.31 -8.67
CA ILE A 64 1.23 7.32 -7.83
C ILE A 64 2.46 6.87 -8.63
N VAL A 65 2.37 5.74 -9.33
CA VAL A 65 3.49 5.19 -10.12
C VAL A 65 3.93 6.15 -11.21
N LYS A 66 2.97 6.78 -11.93
CA LYS A 66 3.29 7.78 -12.96
C LYS A 66 4.18 8.89 -12.40
N GLU A 67 3.85 9.41 -11.22
CA GLU A 67 4.55 10.55 -10.62
C GLU A 67 5.93 10.20 -10.07
N ILE A 68 6.12 8.98 -9.54
CA ILE A 68 7.39 8.57 -8.91
C ILE A 68 8.30 7.75 -9.82
N ARG A 69 7.86 7.37 -11.03
CA ARG A 69 8.57 6.41 -11.90
C ARG A 69 10.04 6.74 -12.15
N GLN A 70 10.36 8.03 -12.28
CA GLN A 70 11.73 8.49 -12.56
C GLN A 70 12.63 8.22 -11.35
N ASP A 71 12.22 8.67 -10.17
CA ASP A 71 12.94 8.44 -8.93
C ASP A 71 13.02 6.94 -8.60
N LEU A 72 11.89 6.25 -8.72
CA LEU A 72 11.74 4.83 -8.41
C LEU A 72 12.72 3.96 -9.22
N SER A 73 12.96 4.28 -10.49
CA SER A 73 13.86 3.53 -11.36
C SER A 73 15.31 3.45 -10.86
N GLY A 74 15.72 4.39 -10.00
CA GLY A 74 17.06 4.46 -9.41
C GLY A 74 17.29 3.54 -8.20
N PHE A 75 16.26 2.83 -7.74
CA PHE A 75 16.29 1.95 -6.56
C PHE A 75 16.22 0.47 -6.98
N ASN A 76 17.25 -0.31 -6.65
CA ASN A 76 17.25 -1.76 -6.82
C ASN A 76 16.56 -2.49 -5.66
N CYS A 77 16.70 -1.99 -4.43
CA CYS A 77 16.05 -2.55 -3.24
C CYS A 77 15.76 -1.42 -2.24
N GLY A 78 14.56 -1.39 -1.65
CA GLY A 78 14.19 -0.32 -0.74
C GLY A 78 12.75 -0.39 -0.24
N LEU A 79 12.27 0.73 0.30
CA LEU A 79 10.90 0.94 0.71
C LEU A 79 10.36 2.24 0.11
N ALA A 80 9.09 2.21 -0.26
CA ALA A 80 8.28 3.38 -0.60
C ALA A 80 7.28 3.60 0.52
N HIS A 81 7.45 4.68 1.28
CA HIS A 81 6.47 5.14 2.25
C HIS A 81 5.53 6.14 1.59
N VAL A 82 4.24 5.87 1.62
CA VAL A 82 3.18 6.68 1.01
C VAL A 82 2.31 7.23 2.13
N PHE A 83 2.31 8.54 2.35
CA PHE A 83 1.63 9.19 3.46
C PHE A 83 0.60 10.20 2.96
N LEU A 84 -0.66 9.99 3.32
CA LEU A 84 -1.77 10.88 3.02
C LEU A 84 -1.87 11.98 4.09
N GLN A 85 -1.78 13.24 3.68
CA GLN A 85 -1.85 14.39 4.58
C GLN A 85 -3.30 14.83 4.84
N HIS A 86 -4.17 13.88 5.19
CA HIS A 86 -5.60 14.09 5.41
C HIS A 86 -6.11 13.16 6.52
N THR A 87 -7.11 13.61 7.27
CA THR A 87 -7.70 12.87 8.39
C THR A 87 -9.12 12.37 8.11
N SER A 88 -9.68 12.71 6.94
CA SER A 88 -11.03 12.33 6.49
C SER A 88 -11.01 11.46 5.22
N ALA A 89 -9.84 10.92 4.88
CA ALA A 89 -9.63 9.97 3.80
C ALA A 89 -8.48 9.03 4.23
N SER A 90 -8.42 7.83 3.67
CA SER A 90 -7.40 6.83 4.04
C SER A 90 -6.73 6.18 2.85
N LEU A 91 -5.62 5.48 3.13
CA LEU A 91 -4.94 4.62 2.18
C LEU A 91 -5.07 3.16 2.61
N THR A 92 -5.25 2.27 1.64
CA THR A 92 -5.19 0.82 1.86
C THR A 92 -4.59 0.12 0.63
N ILE A 93 -4.17 -1.13 0.79
CA ILE A 93 -3.80 -2.01 -0.32
C ILE A 93 -4.82 -3.14 -0.38
N ASN A 94 -5.52 -3.24 -1.51
CA ASN A 94 -6.51 -4.28 -1.73
C ASN A 94 -6.56 -4.67 -3.22
N GLU A 95 -7.55 -5.45 -3.63
CA GLU A 95 -7.69 -5.97 -4.99
C GLU A 95 -7.65 -4.86 -6.06
N ASN A 96 -7.02 -5.10 -7.20
CA ASN A 96 -6.89 -4.10 -8.28
C ASN A 96 -7.65 -4.48 -9.57
N TYR A 97 -8.47 -5.53 -9.53
CA TYR A 97 -9.11 -6.09 -10.70
C TYR A 97 -10.63 -5.88 -10.71
N ASP A 98 -11.33 -6.44 -9.73
CA ASP A 98 -12.79 -6.34 -9.67
C ASP A 98 -13.24 -5.03 -8.96
N PRO A 99 -13.98 -4.13 -9.65
CA PRO A 99 -14.50 -2.91 -9.02
C PRO A 99 -15.56 -3.19 -7.94
N ASP A 100 -16.20 -4.36 -7.91
CA ASP A 100 -17.20 -4.68 -6.89
C ASP A 100 -16.57 -4.74 -5.50
N VAL A 101 -15.29 -5.13 -5.38
CA VAL A 101 -14.54 -5.11 -4.11
C VAL A 101 -14.47 -3.68 -3.54
N GLN A 102 -14.34 -2.66 -4.40
CA GLN A 102 -14.33 -1.26 -3.96
C GLN A 102 -15.72 -0.81 -3.47
N ALA A 103 -16.78 -1.23 -4.17
CA ALA A 103 -18.17 -0.91 -3.81
C ALA A 103 -18.62 -1.61 -2.52
N ASP A 104 -18.28 -2.89 -2.36
CA ASP A 104 -18.58 -3.67 -1.16
C ASP A 104 -17.81 -3.15 0.06
N THR A 105 -16.56 -2.74 -0.13
CA THR A 105 -15.78 -2.11 0.95
C THR A 105 -16.45 -0.81 1.43
N GLU A 106 -16.90 0.05 0.51
CA GLU A 106 -17.63 1.28 0.87
C GLU A 106 -18.97 0.96 1.57
N THR A 107 -19.71 -0.03 1.07
CA THR A 107 -20.96 -0.50 1.68
C THR A 107 -20.73 -0.99 3.10
N PHE A 108 -19.67 -1.78 3.31
CA PHE A 108 -19.27 -2.26 4.63
C PHE A 108 -18.95 -1.10 5.57
N LEU A 109 -18.08 -0.15 5.15
CA LEU A 109 -17.71 1.01 5.96
C LEU A 109 -18.92 1.85 6.37
N ASN A 110 -19.89 2.04 5.48
CA ASN A 110 -21.12 2.79 5.76
C ASN A 110 -22.05 2.04 6.71
N THR A 111 -21.98 0.71 6.74
CA THR A 111 -22.75 -0.11 7.67
C THR A 111 -22.18 -0.02 9.09
N ILE A 112 -20.85 -0.13 9.24
CA ILE A 112 -20.21 -0.15 10.56
C ILE A 112 -19.95 1.25 11.14
N VAL A 113 -19.83 2.27 10.29
CA VAL A 113 -19.68 3.67 10.69
C VAL A 113 -20.83 4.47 10.04
N PRO A 114 -22.04 4.40 10.62
CA PRO A 114 -23.22 5.02 10.04
C PRO A 114 -23.16 6.55 10.11
N GLU A 115 -23.97 7.21 9.28
CA GLU A 115 -24.07 8.66 9.21
C GLU A 115 -25.51 9.14 9.43
N GLY A 116 -25.70 10.45 9.55
CA GLY A 116 -27.02 11.06 9.63
C GLY A 116 -27.72 10.85 10.99
N ARG A 117 -29.06 10.90 10.98
CA ARG A 117 -29.88 10.97 12.21
C ARG A 117 -29.75 9.78 13.15
N SER A 118 -29.40 8.61 12.62
CA SER A 118 -29.19 7.38 13.40
C SER A 118 -27.77 7.25 13.97
N ALA A 119 -26.85 8.14 13.58
CA ALA A 119 -25.46 8.05 13.97
C ALA A 119 -25.21 8.71 15.35
N PRO A 120 -24.61 8.02 16.32
CA PRO A 120 -24.41 8.53 17.69
C PRO A 120 -23.16 9.42 17.81
N TRP A 121 -22.82 10.18 16.77
CA TRP A 121 -21.59 10.98 16.73
C TRP A 121 -21.80 12.38 17.31
N ARG A 122 -20.84 12.81 18.14
CA ARG A 122 -20.87 14.15 18.76
C ARG A 122 -20.22 15.22 17.90
N HIS A 123 -19.23 14.84 17.09
CA HIS A 123 -18.52 15.76 16.22
C HIS A 123 -19.30 15.91 14.91
N THR A 124 -19.78 17.13 14.63
CA THR A 124 -20.67 17.43 13.50
C THR A 124 -20.34 18.77 12.86
N MET A 125 -19.10 19.26 13.03
CA MET A 125 -18.75 20.64 12.74
C MET A 125 -18.73 20.92 11.23
N GLU A 126 -18.33 19.93 10.43
CA GLU A 126 -18.25 20.06 8.97
C GLU A 126 -19.29 19.23 8.21
N GLY A 127 -20.37 18.81 8.89
CA GLY A 127 -21.47 18.07 8.29
C GLY A 127 -21.66 16.65 8.84
N PRO A 128 -22.66 15.91 8.31
CA PRO A 128 -23.03 14.58 8.80
C PRO A 128 -22.01 13.47 8.47
N ASP A 129 -21.17 13.68 7.46
CA ASP A 129 -20.12 12.75 6.99
C ASP A 129 -18.76 12.97 7.68
N ASP A 130 -18.63 14.02 8.48
CA ASP A 130 -17.37 14.49 9.07
C ASP A 130 -16.74 13.51 10.07
N MET A 131 -17.41 13.27 11.21
CA MET A 131 -16.94 12.27 12.18
C MET A 131 -16.87 10.85 11.60
N PRO A 132 -17.85 10.37 10.82
CA PRO A 132 -17.73 9.09 10.12
C PRO A 132 -16.45 8.99 9.29
N ALA A 133 -16.10 10.03 8.54
CA ALA A 133 -14.89 10.06 7.74
C ALA A 133 -13.61 9.95 8.58
N HIS A 134 -13.57 10.60 9.75
CA HIS A 134 -12.45 10.45 10.70
C HIS A 134 -12.32 9.04 11.27
N ILE A 135 -13.44 8.39 11.61
CA ILE A 135 -13.44 7.01 12.11
C ILE A 135 -12.95 6.06 11.01
N LYS A 136 -13.56 6.12 9.83
CA LYS A 136 -13.18 5.29 8.67
C LYS A 136 -11.71 5.52 8.30
N SER A 137 -11.25 6.77 8.33
CA SER A 137 -9.84 7.11 8.11
C SER A 137 -8.92 6.46 9.13
N SER A 138 -9.33 6.39 10.40
CA SER A 138 -8.52 5.78 11.47
C SER A 138 -8.50 4.25 11.41
N MET A 139 -9.51 3.62 10.80
CA MET A 139 -9.58 2.17 10.63
C MET A 139 -8.57 1.64 9.63
N PHE A 140 -8.42 2.32 8.48
CA PHE A 140 -7.41 1.94 7.47
C PHE A 140 -6.07 2.65 7.68
N GLY A 141 -6.11 3.88 8.19
CA GLY A 141 -4.93 4.71 8.38
C GLY A 141 -4.58 5.57 7.17
N CYS A 142 -3.61 6.46 7.36
CA CYS A 142 -3.19 7.43 6.36
C CYS A 142 -1.89 7.05 5.64
N GLN A 143 -1.33 5.85 5.87
CA GLN A 143 0.00 5.53 5.37
C GLN A 143 0.17 4.08 4.95
N LEU A 144 1.06 3.87 3.97
CA LEU A 144 1.47 2.56 3.48
C LEU A 144 3.01 2.51 3.38
N THR A 145 3.58 1.33 3.63
CA THR A 145 5.00 1.06 3.38
C THR A 145 5.10 -0.12 2.44
N ILE A 146 5.64 0.12 1.24
CA ILE A 146 5.63 -0.84 0.13
C ILE A 146 7.08 -1.18 -0.25
N PRO A 147 7.46 -2.47 -0.36
CA PRO A 147 8.81 -2.81 -0.78
C PRO A 147 9.11 -2.35 -2.21
N ILE A 148 10.36 -1.98 -2.47
CA ILE A 148 10.87 -1.66 -3.81
C ILE A 148 11.81 -2.78 -4.25
N THR A 149 11.64 -3.24 -5.48
CA THR A 149 12.53 -4.23 -6.10
C THR A 149 12.72 -3.89 -7.57
N LYS A 150 13.98 -3.74 -7.99
CA LYS A 150 14.39 -3.47 -9.39
C LYS A 150 13.60 -2.32 -10.04
N GLY A 151 13.50 -1.22 -9.32
CA GLY A 151 12.85 0.00 -9.77
C GLY A 151 11.32 -0.08 -9.84
N LYS A 152 10.70 -1.01 -9.10
CA LYS A 152 9.25 -1.21 -9.07
C LYS A 152 8.75 -1.34 -7.64
N LEU A 153 7.51 -0.91 -7.40
CA LEU A 153 6.76 -1.28 -6.20
C LEU A 153 6.49 -2.79 -6.26
N SER A 154 6.99 -3.51 -5.26
CA SER A 154 6.96 -4.98 -5.18
C SER A 154 5.68 -5.44 -4.46
N MET A 155 4.55 -5.17 -5.10
CA MET A 155 3.22 -5.62 -4.65
C MET A 155 2.84 -6.92 -5.36
N GLY A 156 1.92 -7.69 -4.77
CA GLY A 156 1.33 -8.87 -5.42
C GLY A 156 0.51 -8.52 -6.67
N THR A 157 0.26 -9.50 -7.54
CA THR A 157 -0.46 -9.31 -8.82
C THR A 157 -1.78 -8.57 -8.66
N TRP A 158 -2.54 -8.95 -7.64
CA TRP A 158 -3.86 -8.39 -7.36
C TRP A 158 -3.83 -7.19 -6.42
N GLN A 159 -2.66 -6.76 -5.93
CA GLN A 159 -2.58 -5.65 -4.98
C GLN A 159 -2.51 -4.32 -5.71
N GLY A 160 -3.31 -3.37 -5.24
CA GLY A 160 -3.30 -1.97 -5.67
C GLY A 160 -3.45 -1.03 -4.48
N ILE A 161 -2.80 0.13 -4.58
CA ILE A 161 -2.97 1.26 -3.67
C ILE A 161 -4.32 1.91 -3.93
N TRP A 162 -5.14 1.97 -2.91
CA TRP A 162 -6.43 2.64 -2.93
C TRP A 162 -6.40 3.95 -2.13
N LEU A 163 -7.12 4.96 -2.62
CA LEU A 163 -7.59 6.09 -1.83
C LEU A 163 -9.04 5.81 -1.45
N CYS A 164 -9.34 5.72 -0.16
CA CYS A 164 -10.72 5.70 0.32
C CYS A 164 -11.12 7.12 0.70
N GLU A 165 -11.96 7.73 -0.12
CA GLU A 165 -12.54 9.04 0.11
C GLU A 165 -13.83 8.88 0.91
N HIS A 166 -13.89 9.46 2.11
CA HIS A 166 -15.02 9.29 3.02
C HIS A 166 -15.95 10.49 3.08
N ARG A 167 -15.62 11.60 2.38
CA ARG A 167 -16.43 12.82 2.34
C ARG A 167 -17.26 12.91 1.06
N ASP A 168 -18.48 13.44 1.17
CA ASP A 168 -19.41 13.63 0.05
C ASP A 168 -19.04 14.84 -0.83
N ALA A 169 -18.43 15.87 -0.22
CA ALA A 169 -17.91 17.06 -0.92
C ALA A 169 -16.37 17.16 -0.78
N PRO A 170 -15.62 16.27 -1.46
CA PRO A 170 -14.20 16.14 -1.26
C PRO A 170 -13.40 17.19 -2.01
N THR A 171 -12.22 17.48 -1.47
CA THR A 171 -11.20 18.33 -2.11
C THR A 171 -10.03 17.48 -2.59
N ALA A 172 -9.07 18.11 -3.28
CA ALA A 172 -7.87 17.42 -3.73
C ALA A 172 -7.09 16.85 -2.55
N ARG A 173 -6.60 15.62 -2.68
CA ARG A 173 -5.85 14.93 -1.62
C ARG A 173 -4.35 15.03 -1.87
N LYS A 174 -3.57 15.22 -0.80
CA LYS A 174 -2.10 15.36 -0.87
C LYS A 174 -1.44 14.12 -0.30
N VAL A 175 -0.56 13.52 -1.08
CA VAL A 175 0.18 12.31 -0.73
C VAL A 175 1.67 12.58 -0.82
N VAL A 176 2.39 12.39 0.27
CA VAL A 176 3.86 12.43 0.29
C VAL A 176 4.37 11.01 0.07
N VAL A 177 5.17 10.83 -0.97
CA VAL A 177 5.87 9.57 -1.23
C VAL A 177 7.34 9.76 -0.92
N THR A 178 7.86 8.99 0.03
CA THR A 178 9.29 8.93 0.36
C THR A 178 9.82 7.57 -0.08
N LEU A 179 10.86 7.58 -0.91
CA LEU A 179 11.59 6.39 -1.35
C LEU A 179 12.92 6.35 -0.62
N ASN A 180 13.29 5.18 -0.09
CA ASN A 180 14.60 4.97 0.52
C ASN A 180 15.12 3.57 0.23
N GLY A 181 16.42 3.45 -0.03
CA GLY A 181 17.03 2.19 -0.45
C GLY A 181 18.35 2.38 -1.16
N ILE A 182 18.75 1.39 -1.96
CA ILE A 182 19.99 1.37 -2.74
C ILE A 182 19.73 1.28 -4.23
#